data_AF-A0AAV7JBD7-F1
#
_entry.id   AF-A0AAV7JBD7-F1
#
_cell.length_a   1.000
_cell.length_b   1.000
_cell.length_c   1.000
_cell.angle_alpha   90.00
_cell.angle_beta   90.00
_cell.angle_gamma   90.00
#
_symmetry.space_group_name_H-M   'P 1'
#
loop_
_entity.id
_entity.type
_entity.pdbx_description
1 polymer ?
#
loop_
_entity_poly.entity_id
_entity_poly.type
_entity_poly.pdbx_seq_one_letter_code
_entity_poly.pdbx_strand_id
1 'polypeptide(L)'
;MYTIFFSSHGIVLQLPCESGKAVTATFFTEQVLPNLIKNIEKYRPKTGTLGMKILTDNTSSHTAKLTKNFLDLEGLELLPHPPYSPGLALCDFWLFPKLKIYLQGKDFNTLQALGTGLYQYFKSIP
;
A
#
# COMPACT_ATOMS: atom_id res chain seq x y z
N MET A 1 -6.36 -7.63 8.13
CA MET A 1 -6.26 -6.92 6.84
C MET A 1 -4.85 -6.36 6.71
N TYR A 2 -4.32 -6.21 5.49
CA TYR A 2 -3.02 -5.60 5.23
C TYR A 2 -3.18 -4.44 4.24
N THR A 3 -2.50 -3.33 4.51
CA THR A 3 -2.24 -2.28 3.53
C THR A 3 -0.89 -2.53 2.89
N ILE A 4 -0.85 -2.57 1.55
CA ILE A 4 0.34 -2.89 0.78
C ILE A 4 0.60 -1.78 -0.24
N PHE A 5 1.84 -1.31 -0.30
CA PHE A 5 2.38 -0.49 -1.39
C PHE A 5 3.57 -1.18 -2.01
N PHE A 6 3.66 -1.15 -3.33
CA PHE A 6 4.79 -1.66 -4.09
C PHE A 6 5.15 -0.71 -5.22
N SER A 7 6.34 -0.89 -5.76
CA SER A 7 6.85 -0.21 -6.95
C SER A 7 7.41 -1.24 -7.94
N SER A 8 7.94 -0.77 -9.06
CA SER A 8 8.70 -1.63 -9.99
C SER A 8 9.94 -2.29 -9.35
N HIS A 9 10.40 -1.82 -8.19
CA HIS A 9 11.53 -2.38 -7.44
C HIS A 9 11.09 -3.32 -6.31
N GLY A 10 9.79 -3.66 -6.24
CA GLY A 10 9.23 -4.54 -5.22
C GLY A 10 8.45 -3.81 -4.12
N ILE A 11 8.27 -4.50 -3.00
CA ILE A 11 7.43 -4.04 -1.88
C ILE A 11 8.04 -2.82 -1.19
N VAL A 12 7.22 -1.78 -0.97
CA VAL A 12 7.63 -0.53 -0.29
C VAL A 12 7.06 -0.47 1.12
N LEU A 13 5.80 -0.88 1.30
CA LEU A 13 5.16 -0.93 2.61
C LEU A 13 4.26 -2.15 2.71
N GLN A 14 4.30 -2.80 3.87
CA GLN A 14 3.35 -3.82 4.28
C GLN A 14 2.99 -3.54 5.74
N LEU A 15 1.76 -3.05 5.96
CA LEU A 15 1.29 -2.66 7.30
C LEU A 15 0.04 -3.48 7.67
N PRO A 16 0.03 -4.21 8.80
CA PRO A 16 -1.19 -4.85 9.27
C PRO A 16 -2.17 -3.79 9.77
N CYS A 17 -3.44 -3.95 9.42
CA CYS A 17 -4.52 -3.20 10.04
C CYS A 17 -5.06 -3.98 11.23
N GLU A 18 -5.49 -3.26 12.28
CA GLU A 18 -6.11 -3.87 13.44
C GLU A 18 -7.33 -4.73 13.06
N SER A 19 -7.45 -5.89 13.71
CA SER A 19 -8.50 -6.84 13.40
C SER A 19 -9.89 -6.23 13.65
N GLY A 20 -10.80 -6.38 12.69
CA GLY A 20 -12.17 -5.88 12.79
C GLY A 20 -12.35 -4.37 12.60
N LYS A 21 -11.28 -3.60 12.34
CA LYS A 21 -11.38 -2.16 12.08
C LYS A 21 -11.28 -1.85 10.58
N ALA A 22 -12.11 -0.91 10.12
CA ALA A 22 -12.04 -0.38 8.76
C ALA A 22 -10.80 0.54 8.61
N VAL A 23 -10.27 0.62 7.38
CA VAL A 23 -9.26 1.64 7.04
C VAL A 23 -9.95 3.00 7.03
N THR A 24 -9.73 3.80 8.07
CA THR A 24 -10.22 5.18 8.11
C THR A 24 -9.24 6.13 7.42
N ALA A 25 -9.70 7.32 7.05
CA ALA A 25 -8.82 8.39 6.56
C ALA A 25 -7.73 8.75 7.59
N THR A 26 -8.05 8.71 8.88
CA THR A 26 -7.10 8.96 9.97
C THR A 26 -6.03 7.87 10.02
N PHE A 27 -6.41 6.59 10.01
CA PHE A 27 -5.45 5.49 9.99
C PHE A 27 -4.55 5.56 8.74
N PHE A 28 -5.14 5.81 7.58
CA PHE A 28 -4.38 5.94 6.33
C PHE A 28 -3.36 7.09 6.43
N THR A 29 -3.78 8.26 6.91
CA THR A 29 -2.92 9.44 6.89
C THR A 29 -1.91 9.48 8.03
N GLU A 30 -2.26 8.99 9.21
CA GLU A 30 -1.42 9.08 10.40
C GLU A 30 -0.54 7.85 10.60
N GLN A 31 -0.92 6.69 10.04
CA GLN A 31 -0.15 5.44 10.20
C GLN A 31 0.43 4.95 8.88
N VAL A 32 -0.35 4.92 7.80
CA VAL A 32 0.12 4.34 6.53
C VAL A 32 1.11 5.28 5.83
N LEU A 33 0.72 6.54 5.57
CA LEU A 33 1.56 7.47 4.80
C LEU A 33 2.92 7.79 5.45
N PRO A 34 3.04 8.02 6.78
CA PRO A 34 4.34 8.30 7.39
C PRO A 34 5.28 7.10 7.31
N ASN A 35 4.77 5.89 7.50
CA ASN A 35 5.56 4.67 7.33
C ASN A 35 5.95 4.44 5.85
N LEU A 36 5.08 4.79 4.91
CA LEU A 36 5.37 4.74 3.49
C LEU A 36 6.51 5.68 3.12
N ILE A 37 6.43 6.95 3.57
CA ILE A 37 7.44 7.98 3.30
C ILE A 37 8.79 7.58 3.88
N LYS A 38 8.82 7.14 5.14
CA LYS A 38 10.06 6.65 5.78
C LYS A 38 10.73 5.53 4.98
N ASN A 39 9.94 4.62 4.41
CA ASN A 39 10.47 3.56 3.56
C ASN A 39 10.96 4.12 2.21
N ILE A 40 10.20 5.02 1.58
CA ILE A 40 10.59 5.71 0.35
C ILE A 40 11.93 6.42 0.52
N GLU A 41 12.11 7.19 1.59
CA GLU A 41 13.34 7.92 1.87
C GLU A 41 14.54 6.98 2.04
N LYS A 42 14.32 5.79 2.61
CA LYS A 42 15.36 4.75 2.71
C LYS A 42 15.80 4.23 1.34
N TYR A 43 14.86 4.07 0.40
CA TYR A 43 15.16 3.64 -0.98
C TYR A 43 15.66 4.79 -1.86
N ARG A 44 15.28 6.04 -1.54
CA ARG A 44 15.57 7.25 -2.32
C ARG A 44 16.20 8.34 -1.42
N PRO A 45 17.38 8.12 -0.81
CA PRO A 45 17.94 9.04 0.19
C PRO A 45 18.26 10.45 -0.35
N LYS A 46 18.43 10.59 -1.67
CA LYS A 46 18.74 11.88 -2.31
C LYS A 46 17.50 12.67 -2.74
N THR A 47 16.39 11.99 -3.05
CA THR A 47 15.21 12.62 -3.66
C THR A 47 13.94 12.47 -2.84
N GLY A 48 13.90 11.54 -1.87
CA GLY A 48 12.74 11.28 -1.04
C GLY A 48 11.48 11.07 -1.88
N THR A 49 10.43 11.79 -1.50
CA THR A 49 9.11 11.83 -2.14
C THR A 49 9.05 12.73 -3.39
N LEU A 50 10.11 13.49 -3.69
CA LEU A 50 10.08 14.47 -4.77
C LEU A 50 9.76 13.81 -6.12
N GLY A 51 8.71 14.30 -6.77
CA GLY A 51 8.23 13.83 -8.06
C GLY A 51 7.61 12.43 -8.01
N MET A 52 7.27 11.91 -6.84
CA MET A 52 6.57 10.64 -6.72
C MET A 52 5.08 10.81 -6.90
N LYS A 53 4.51 9.81 -7.56
CA LYS A 53 3.08 9.67 -7.76
C LYS A 53 2.60 8.38 -7.13
N ILE A 54 1.48 8.43 -6.43
CA ILE A 54 0.86 7.28 -5.79
C ILE A 54 -0.42 6.95 -6.56
N LEU A 55 -0.58 5.67 -6.91
CA LEU A 55 -1.84 5.15 -7.43
C LEU A 55 -2.55 4.37 -6.32
N THR A 56 -3.75 4.82 -5.96
CA THR A 56 -4.67 4.06 -5.10
C THR A 56 -6.03 3.98 -5.77
N ASP A 57 -6.91 3.13 -5.23
CA ASP A 57 -8.32 3.18 -5.57
C ASP A 57 -8.97 4.49 -5.07
N ASN A 58 -10.15 4.78 -5.61
CA ASN A 58 -10.94 5.96 -5.25
C ASN A 58 -11.81 5.70 -4.00
N THR A 59 -11.19 5.31 -2.89
CA THR A 59 -11.90 5.15 -1.61
C THR A 59 -12.02 6.47 -0.87
N SER A 60 -13.05 6.59 -0.03
CA SER A 60 -13.30 7.80 0.78
C SER A 60 -12.16 8.10 1.76
N SER A 61 -11.45 7.08 2.23
CA SER A 61 -10.25 7.23 3.05
C SER A 61 -9.10 7.90 2.31
N HIS A 62 -8.86 7.55 1.04
CA HIS A 62 -7.75 8.10 0.25
C HIS A 62 -8.06 9.49 -0.32
N THR A 63 -9.35 9.80 -0.53
CA THR A 63 -9.79 11.09 -1.08
C THR A 63 -10.18 12.13 -0.02
N ALA A 64 -10.12 11.76 1.26
CA ALA A 64 -10.41 12.65 2.37
C ALA A 64 -9.50 13.89 2.33
N LYS A 65 -10.04 15.05 2.74
CA LYS A 65 -9.30 16.32 2.78
C LYS A 65 -8.02 16.22 3.61
N LEU A 66 -8.10 15.53 4.75
CA LEU A 66 -6.97 15.30 5.64
C LEU A 66 -5.82 14.56 4.92
N THR A 67 -6.15 13.54 4.12
CA THR A 67 -5.19 12.77 3.34
C THR A 67 -4.59 13.59 2.20
N LYS A 68 -5.42 14.33 1.45
CA LYS A 68 -4.95 15.19 0.34
C LYS A 68 -3.98 16.26 0.85
N ASN A 69 -4.35 16.95 1.93
CA ASN A 69 -3.49 17.96 2.54
C ASN A 69 -2.14 17.38 2.97
N PHE A 70 -2.13 16.17 3.56
CA PHE A 70 -0.90 15.50 3.96
C PHE A 70 -0.02 15.17 2.75
N LEU A 71 -0.60 14.60 1.69
CA LEU A 71 0.13 14.27 0.46
C LEU A 71 0.74 15.52 -0.18
N ASP A 72 -0.01 16.62 -0.23
CA ASP A 72 0.47 17.91 -0.77
C ASP A 72 1.67 18.46 0.03
N LEU A 73 1.62 18.38 1.36
CA LEU A 73 2.71 18.80 2.25
C LEU A 73 3.99 17.96 2.04
N GLU A 74 3.82 16.68 1.80
CA GLU A 74 4.92 15.73 1.59
C GLU A 74 5.41 15.67 0.14
N GLY A 75 4.86 16.50 -0.76
CA GLY A 75 5.23 16.55 -2.17
C GLY A 75 4.86 15.28 -2.96
N LEU A 76 3.84 14.55 -2.49
CA LEU A 76 3.33 13.33 -3.12
C LEU A 76 2.07 13.64 -3.92
N GLU A 77 2.04 13.25 -5.19
CA GLU A 77 0.87 13.43 -6.04
C GLU A 77 0.00 12.16 -6.03
N LEU A 78 -1.29 12.29 -5.71
CA LEU A 78 -2.26 11.20 -5.89
C LEU A 78 -2.73 11.16 -7.34
N LEU A 79 -2.49 10.06 -8.04
CA LEU A 79 -2.97 9.90 -9.41
C LEU A 79 -4.50 9.77 -9.46
N PRO A 80 -5.16 10.44 -10.41
CA PRO A 80 -6.59 10.26 -10.59
C PRO A 80 -6.88 8.82 -11.01
N HIS A 81 -7.78 8.16 -10.27
CA HIS A 81 -8.26 6.82 -10.59
C HIS A 81 -9.76 6.87 -10.91
N PRO A 82 -10.19 6.39 -12.10
CA PRO A 82 -11.59 6.39 -12.45
C PRO A 82 -12.40 5.45 -11.54
N PRO A 83 -13.67 5.78 -11.22
CA PRO A 83 -14.53 4.91 -10.45
C PRO A 83 -14.65 3.50 -11.05
N TYR A 84 -14.75 2.49 -10.18
CA TYR A 84 -15.01 1.09 -10.55
C TYR A 84 -14.11 0.52 -11.65
N SER A 85 -12.82 0.89 -11.63
CA SER A 85 -11.85 0.50 -12.65
C SER A 85 -10.76 -0.44 -12.11
N PRO A 86 -11.11 -1.64 -11.61
CA PRO A 86 -10.15 -2.56 -11.02
C PRO A 86 -9.08 -3.01 -12.02
N GLY A 87 -9.39 -3.02 -13.33
CA GLY A 87 -8.40 -3.30 -14.38
C GLY A 87 -7.28 -2.26 -14.51
N LEU A 88 -7.43 -1.08 -13.89
CA LEU A 88 -6.43 -0.02 -13.87
C LEU A 88 -5.66 0.05 -12.54
N ALA A 89 -6.12 -0.62 -11.50
CA ALA A 89 -5.41 -0.72 -10.24
C ALA A 89 -4.44 -1.90 -10.30
N LEU A 90 -3.14 -1.62 -10.26
CA LEU A 90 -2.11 -2.67 -10.33
C LEU A 90 -2.23 -3.70 -9.19
N CYS A 91 -2.74 -3.28 -8.03
CA CYS A 91 -3.04 -4.19 -6.92
C CYS A 91 -4.11 -5.22 -7.32
N ASP A 92 -5.23 -4.78 -7.89
CA ASP A 92 -6.35 -5.65 -8.25
C ASP A 92 -6.04 -6.52 -9.48
N PHE A 93 -5.38 -5.93 -10.49
CA PHE A 93 -5.08 -6.60 -11.74
C PHE A 93 -3.93 -7.60 -11.63
N TRP A 94 -2.87 -7.28 -10.90
CA TRP A 94 -1.62 -8.06 -10.91
C TRP A 94 -1.27 -8.67 -9.55
N LEU A 95 -1.31 -7.89 -8.47
CA LEU A 95 -0.82 -8.33 -7.16
C LEU A 95 -1.75 -9.34 -6.48
N PHE A 96 -3.04 -9.02 -6.38
CA PHE A 96 -4.00 -9.84 -5.65
C PHE A 96 -4.25 -11.21 -6.29
N PRO A 97 -4.31 -11.37 -7.63
CA PRO A 97 -4.38 -12.70 -8.24
C PRO A 97 -3.19 -13.59 -7.87
N LYS A 98 -1.97 -13.03 -7.90
CA LYS A 98 -0.73 -13.69 -7.49
C LYS A 98 -0.77 -14.10 -6.01
N LEU A 99 -1.20 -13.20 -5.13
CA LEU A 99 -1.36 -13.48 -3.71
C LEU A 99 -2.42 -14.55 -3.44
N LYS A 100 -3.54 -14.55 -4.16
CA LYS A 100 -4.57 -15.58 -4.01
C LYS A 100 -4.01 -16.98 -4.29
N ILE A 101 -3.22 -17.13 -5.34
CA ILE A 101 -2.55 -18.40 -5.67
C ILE A 101 -1.56 -18.77 -4.57
N TYR A 102 -0.72 -17.84 -4.12
CA TYR A 102 0.25 -18.10 -3.06
C TYR A 102 -0.42 -18.51 -1.74
N LEU A 103 -1.50 -17.84 -1.35
CA LEU A 103 -2.21 -18.08 -0.10
C LEU A 103 -3.11 -19.32 -0.15
N GLN A 104 -3.37 -19.88 -1.33
CA GLN A 104 -4.25 -21.03 -1.49
C GLN A 104 -3.70 -22.24 -0.71
N GLY A 105 -4.53 -22.80 0.17
CA GLY A 105 -4.20 -23.97 0.98
C GLY A 105 -3.16 -23.71 2.08
N LYS A 106 -2.84 -22.44 2.39
CA LYS A 106 -1.96 -22.07 3.50
C LYS A 106 -2.76 -21.53 4.67
N ASP A 107 -2.51 -22.10 5.85
CA ASP A 107 -3.06 -21.59 7.10
C ASP A 107 -2.02 -20.77 7.86
N PHE A 108 -2.42 -19.57 8.27
CA PHE A 108 -1.60 -18.67 9.08
C PHE A 108 -2.31 -18.42 10.42
N ASN A 109 -1.73 -18.93 11.50
CA ASN A 109 -2.33 -18.85 12.83
C ASN A 109 -2.18 -17.46 13.49
N THR A 110 -1.32 -16.59 12.94
CA THR A 110 -1.11 -15.23 13.46
C THR A 110 -0.97 -14.24 12.31
N LEU A 111 -1.33 -12.97 12.57
CA LEU A 111 -1.05 -11.88 11.65
C LEU A 111 0.45 -11.81 11.34
N GLN A 112 1.33 -11.95 12.32
CA GLN A 112 2.78 -11.92 12.09
C GLN A 112 3.26 -13.05 11.16
N ALA A 113 2.70 -14.25 11.26
CA ALA A 113 3.03 -15.37 10.38
C ALA A 113 2.59 -15.07 8.94
N LEU A 114 1.36 -14.57 8.76
CA LEU A 114 0.88 -14.11 7.45
C LEU A 114 1.79 -13.01 6.90
N GLY A 115 2.15 -12.04 7.75
CA GLY A 115 3.02 -10.94 7.39
C GLY A 115 4.37 -11.39 6.86
N THR A 116 5.00 -12.33 7.57
CA THR A 116 6.26 -12.95 7.15
C THR A 116 6.11 -13.71 5.83
N GLY A 117 5.03 -14.50 5.67
CA GLY A 117 4.75 -15.24 4.45
C GLY A 117 4.61 -14.32 3.23
N LEU A 118 3.82 -13.25 3.35
CA LEU A 118 3.65 -12.23 2.32
C LEU A 118 5.00 -11.59 1.95
N TYR A 119 5.81 -11.21 2.94
CA TYR A 119 7.13 -10.61 2.69
C TYR A 119 8.06 -11.54 1.90
N GLN A 120 8.11 -12.82 2.27
CA GLN A 120 8.90 -13.82 1.55
C GLN A 120 8.39 -14.02 0.13
N TYR A 121 7.06 -14.04 -0.05
CA TYR A 121 6.46 -14.14 -1.37
C TYR A 121 6.83 -12.95 -2.26
N PHE A 122 6.71 -11.71 -1.76
CA PHE A 122 7.05 -10.52 -2.54
C PHE A 122 8.52 -10.50 -2.97
N LYS A 123 9.44 -11.00 -2.13
CA LYS A 123 10.86 -11.16 -2.50
C LYS A 123 11.11 -12.21 -3.58
N SER A 124 10.20 -13.17 -3.75
CA SER A 124 10.32 -14.20 -4.77
C SER A 124 9.77 -13.75 -6.14
N ILE A 125 9.07 -12.63 -6.20
CA ILE A 125 8.59 -12.05 -7.45
C ILE A 125 9.81 -11.41 -8.16
N PRO A 126 10.11 -11.81 -9.42
CA PRO A 126 11.23 -11.28 -10.19
C PRO A 126 11.17 -9.76 -10.40
#